data_AF-A0A8T5NWD9-F1
#
_entry.id   AF-A0A8T5NWD9-F1
#
_cell.length_a   1.000
_cell.length_b   1.000
_cell.length_c   1.000
_cell.angle_alpha   90.00
_cell.angle_beta   90.00
_cell.angle_gamma   90.00
#
_symmetry.space_group_name_H-M   'P 1'
#
loop_
_entity.id
_entity.type
_entity.pdbx_description
1 polymer ?
#
loop_
_entity_poly.entity_id
_entity_poly.type
_entity_poly.pdbx_seq_one_letter_code
_entity_poly.pdbx_strand_id
1 'polypeptide(L)'
;MEIVENLTRENLLSIAKTGELVYTPLEEEFLTEYAPYSFYKKTLPSLDEIMKDEMTMLEINQRIFTGTVALDIPVAKTTDPSPKDMAGLAKSKSRIVNLYFELLGIGKVDCEKEPISALTEIKLKSCKALDILTKNVPFETKLRTEISDRFPEVKKRVYELYGDVPALIFGSSLTSKNPGDIDVKVIVPNFSEKTYRKIKGTSKDNEIIPLNFIIVPLEYLNAWVLSDAYPTFEPTHSLLINGSLTVPSLNEKRKKQLRRGNSVNRYIEARIALQPDKLERAKNVLAIMNNRLKIPKFIHMDFSENHTRELEKPNLIQFKILPDIDTYTEAL
;
A
#
# COMPACT_ATOMS: atom_id res chain seq x y z
N MET A 1 7.40 26.56 4.27
CA MET A 1 6.46 25.96 3.30
C MET A 1 6.28 27.01 2.25
N GLU A 2 6.55 26.67 1.00
CA GLU A 2 6.55 27.60 -0.12
C GLU A 2 5.54 27.13 -1.17
N ILE A 3 4.73 28.05 -1.70
CA ILE A 3 3.82 27.78 -2.82
C ILE A 3 4.43 28.39 -4.08
N VAL A 4 4.70 27.57 -5.10
CA VAL A 4 5.28 27.98 -6.38
C VAL A 4 4.32 27.67 -7.52
N GLU A 5 4.27 28.53 -8.53
CA GLU A 5 3.36 28.37 -9.66
C GLU A 5 3.62 27.06 -10.44
N ASN A 6 4.89 26.70 -10.62
CA ASN A 6 5.30 25.45 -11.25
C ASN A 6 6.42 24.79 -10.45
N LEU A 7 6.32 23.47 -10.24
CA LEU A 7 7.36 22.70 -9.56
C LEU A 7 8.57 22.54 -10.50
N THR A 8 9.64 23.30 -10.25
CA THR A 8 10.88 23.22 -11.04
C THR A 8 11.89 22.23 -10.45
N ARG A 9 12.95 21.95 -11.22
CA ARG A 9 14.10 21.16 -10.76
C ARG A 9 14.77 21.81 -9.56
N GLU A 10 14.94 23.11 -9.62
CA GLU A 10 15.60 23.94 -8.63
C GLU A 10 14.80 23.92 -7.32
N ASN A 11 13.46 23.91 -7.40
CA ASN A 11 12.61 23.74 -6.23
C ASN A 11 12.79 22.35 -5.59
N LEU A 12 12.84 21.28 -6.40
CA LEU A 12 13.08 19.92 -5.89
C LEU A 12 14.46 19.75 -5.25
N LEU A 13 15.50 20.34 -5.85
CA LEU A 13 16.85 20.36 -5.30
C LEU A 13 16.93 21.21 -4.02
N SER A 14 16.19 22.32 -3.95
CA SER A 14 16.08 23.13 -2.74
C SER A 14 15.39 22.37 -1.60
N ILE A 15 14.28 21.65 -1.89
CA ILE A 15 13.61 20.76 -0.90
C ILE A 15 14.61 19.73 -0.34
N ALA A 16 15.41 19.13 -1.23
CA ALA A 16 16.43 18.17 -0.84
C ALA A 16 17.61 18.78 -0.05
N LYS A 17 17.78 20.11 -0.04
CA LYS A 17 18.83 20.78 0.74
C LYS A 17 18.33 21.34 2.07
N THR A 18 17.18 22.00 2.02
CA THR A 18 16.66 22.82 3.13
C THR A 18 15.62 22.08 3.97
N GLY A 19 15.05 20.99 3.43
CA GLY A 19 13.89 20.33 4.01
C GLY A 19 12.61 21.16 3.95
N GLU A 20 12.64 22.34 3.31
CA GLU A 20 11.46 23.18 3.12
C GLU A 20 10.54 22.53 2.09
N LEU A 21 9.28 22.30 2.46
CA LEU A 21 8.28 21.70 1.57
C LEU A 21 7.74 22.75 0.60
N VAL A 22 7.91 22.48 -0.70
CA VAL A 22 7.39 23.31 -1.80
C VAL A 22 6.18 22.64 -2.47
N TYR A 23 5.10 23.37 -2.70
CA TYR A 23 3.86 22.90 -3.32
C TYR A 23 3.43 23.80 -4.48
N THR A 24 2.65 23.26 -5.40
CA THR A 24 1.86 24.08 -6.33
C THR A 24 0.49 24.44 -5.73
N PRO A 25 -0.19 25.49 -6.22
CA PRO A 25 -1.54 25.84 -5.77
C PRO A 25 -2.54 24.68 -5.87
N LEU A 26 -2.43 23.86 -6.92
CA LEU A 26 -3.28 22.67 -7.10
C LEU A 26 -3.01 21.60 -6.04
N GLU A 27 -1.75 21.42 -5.65
CA GLU A 27 -1.39 20.50 -4.56
C GLU A 27 -1.86 21.01 -3.20
N GLU A 28 -1.77 22.31 -2.95
CA GLU A 28 -2.30 22.93 -1.73
C GLU A 28 -3.82 22.78 -1.63
N GLU A 29 -4.57 23.01 -2.71
CA GLU A 29 -6.02 22.79 -2.78
C GLU A 29 -6.36 21.32 -2.48
N PHE A 30 -5.72 20.38 -3.19
CA PHE A 30 -5.91 18.94 -2.99
C PHE A 30 -5.61 18.50 -1.55
N LEU A 31 -4.50 18.97 -0.98
CA LEU A 31 -4.07 18.54 0.35
C LEU A 31 -4.89 19.19 1.46
N THR A 32 -5.32 20.43 1.28
CA THR A 32 -6.25 21.09 2.20
C THR A 32 -7.60 20.38 2.21
N GLU A 33 -8.08 19.94 1.04
CA GLU A 33 -9.37 19.26 0.95
C GLU A 33 -9.32 17.80 1.43
N TYR A 34 -8.26 17.05 1.10
CA TYR A 34 -8.25 15.59 1.26
C TYR A 34 -7.20 15.02 2.20
N ALA A 35 -6.23 15.83 2.62
CA ALA A 35 -5.13 15.40 3.49
C ALA A 35 -4.75 16.47 4.54
N PRO A 36 -5.71 17.18 5.17
CA PRO A 36 -5.41 18.39 5.94
C PRO A 36 -4.43 18.14 7.09
N TYR A 37 -4.42 16.93 7.67
CA TYR A 37 -3.48 16.56 8.73
C TYR A 37 -2.07 16.23 8.23
N SER A 38 -1.97 15.68 7.03
CA SER A 38 -0.68 15.46 6.36
C SER A 38 -0.06 16.75 5.82
N PHE A 39 -0.88 17.79 5.62
CA PHE A 39 -0.43 19.11 5.14
C PHE A 39 -0.09 20.10 6.26
N TYR A 40 -0.92 20.19 7.31
CA TYR A 40 -0.88 21.33 8.25
C TYR A 40 -0.25 21.06 9.63
N LYS A 41 0.04 19.83 10.07
CA LYS A 41 0.47 19.59 11.47
C LYS A 41 1.64 18.64 11.67
N LYS A 42 2.53 19.03 12.61
CA LYS A 42 3.54 18.16 13.26
C LYS A 42 2.92 17.22 14.30
N THR A 43 1.67 17.45 14.72
CA THR A 43 1.00 16.71 15.80
C THR A 43 -0.19 15.94 15.26
N LEU A 44 -0.26 14.65 15.60
CA LEU A 44 -1.34 13.76 15.19
C LEU A 44 -2.61 14.05 15.99
N PRO A 45 -3.80 13.94 15.37
CA PRO A 45 -5.07 14.05 16.06
C PRO A 45 -5.29 12.91 17.06
N SER A 46 -6.11 13.14 18.07
CA SER A 46 -6.60 12.11 19.00
C SER A 46 -7.46 11.06 18.27
N LEU A 47 -7.65 9.89 18.88
CA LEU A 47 -8.50 8.84 18.31
C LEU A 47 -9.94 9.32 18.05
N ASP A 48 -10.51 10.08 18.99
CA ASP A 48 -11.87 10.60 18.85
C ASP A 48 -11.99 11.59 17.68
N GLU A 49 -10.94 12.36 17.40
CA GLU A 49 -10.90 13.25 16.23
C GLU A 49 -10.76 12.45 14.94
N ILE A 50 -9.90 11.42 14.91
CA ILE A 50 -9.74 10.51 13.77
C ILE A 50 -11.07 9.84 13.41
N MET A 51 -11.80 9.34 14.41
CA MET A 51 -13.05 8.61 14.18
C MET A 51 -14.22 9.53 13.77
N LYS A 52 -14.14 10.84 14.04
CA LYS A 52 -15.13 11.84 13.63
C LYS A 52 -14.85 12.42 12.24
N ASP A 53 -13.59 12.42 11.82
CA ASP A 53 -13.16 12.90 10.51
C ASP A 53 -12.99 11.75 9.53
N GLU A 54 -14.00 11.57 8.66
CA GLU A 54 -14.03 10.48 7.68
C GLU A 54 -12.82 10.50 6.73
N MET A 55 -12.33 11.67 6.35
CA MET A 55 -11.19 11.80 5.44
C MET A 55 -9.89 11.36 6.12
N THR A 56 -9.71 11.76 7.38
CA THR A 56 -8.54 11.35 8.18
C THR A 56 -8.54 9.86 8.46
N MET A 57 -9.69 9.31 8.84
CA MET A 57 -9.88 7.88 9.01
C MET A 57 -9.53 7.11 7.73
N LEU A 58 -9.98 7.58 6.56
CA LEU A 58 -9.68 6.98 5.27
C LEU A 58 -8.18 7.04 4.94
N GLU A 59 -7.52 8.17 5.18
CA GLU A 59 -6.07 8.30 4.98
C GLU A 59 -5.29 7.28 5.82
N ILE A 60 -5.59 7.22 7.13
CA ILE A 60 -4.93 6.30 8.06
C ILE A 60 -5.23 4.84 7.68
N ASN A 61 -6.48 4.54 7.36
CA ASN A 61 -6.90 3.22 6.89
C ASN A 61 -6.09 2.77 5.67
N GLN A 62 -5.92 3.64 4.67
CA GLN A 62 -5.18 3.32 3.46
C GLN A 62 -3.67 3.17 3.71
N ARG A 63 -3.08 4.01 4.57
CA ARG A 63 -1.67 3.86 4.98
C ARG A 63 -1.40 2.52 5.65
N ILE A 64 -2.25 2.12 6.59
CA ILE A 64 -2.13 0.82 7.26
C ILE A 64 -2.35 -0.31 6.24
N PHE A 65 -3.38 -0.21 5.40
CA PHE A 65 -3.71 -1.23 4.40
C PHE A 65 -2.56 -1.46 3.40
N THR A 66 -2.05 -0.39 2.78
CA THR A 66 -0.91 -0.45 1.87
C THR A 66 0.33 -1.03 2.56
N GLY A 67 0.61 -0.60 3.80
CA GLY A 67 1.69 -1.16 4.61
C GLY A 67 1.55 -2.67 4.81
N THR A 68 0.33 -3.14 5.06
CA THR A 68 -0.02 -4.54 5.37
C THR A 68 0.04 -5.46 4.16
N VAL A 69 -0.43 -4.99 3.00
CA VAL A 69 -0.29 -5.69 1.72
C VAL A 69 1.19 -5.79 1.33
N ALA A 70 1.92 -4.70 1.50
CA ALA A 70 3.34 -4.62 1.15
C ALA A 70 4.26 -5.38 2.12
N LEU A 71 3.77 -6.00 3.20
CA LEU A 71 4.54 -6.97 3.99
C LEU A 71 4.75 -8.27 3.22
N ASP A 72 3.76 -8.64 2.41
CA ASP A 72 3.71 -9.98 1.83
C ASP A 72 4.51 -10.11 0.53
N ILE A 73 4.50 -9.06 -0.30
CA ILE A 73 5.09 -9.05 -1.64
C ILE A 73 6.63 -9.07 -1.62
N PRO A 74 7.34 -8.25 -0.82
CA PRO A 74 8.81 -8.25 -0.80
C PRO A 74 9.39 -9.55 -0.26
N VAL A 75 8.73 -10.17 0.73
CA VAL A 75 9.13 -11.47 1.29
C VAL A 75 8.85 -12.60 0.30
N ALA A 76 7.80 -12.49 -0.52
CA ALA A 76 7.56 -13.46 -1.60
C ALA A 76 8.56 -13.30 -2.76
N LYS A 77 9.08 -12.09 -3.03
CA LYS A 77 10.01 -11.84 -4.15
C LYS A 77 11.49 -12.14 -3.85
N THR A 78 11.81 -12.47 -2.61
CA THR A 78 13.16 -12.87 -2.19
C THR A 78 13.21 -14.40 -2.07
N THR A 79 14.09 -15.04 -2.84
CA THR A 79 14.26 -16.50 -2.87
C THR A 79 14.79 -17.05 -1.53
N ASP A 80 15.45 -16.20 -0.75
CA ASP A 80 15.82 -16.43 0.65
C ASP A 80 16.12 -15.05 1.28
N PRO A 81 15.13 -14.32 1.82
CA PRO A 81 15.42 -13.03 2.44
C PRO A 81 16.31 -13.27 3.65
N SER A 82 17.54 -12.76 3.61
CA SER A 82 18.45 -12.90 4.73
C SER A 82 17.78 -12.36 6.01
N PRO A 83 18.07 -12.90 7.21
CA PRO A 83 17.52 -12.37 8.45
C PRO A 83 17.72 -10.85 8.59
N LYS A 84 18.82 -10.32 8.01
CA LYS A 84 19.11 -8.89 7.94
C LYS A 84 18.12 -8.12 7.05
N ASP A 85 17.75 -8.66 5.90
CA ASP A 85 16.77 -8.04 4.99
C ASP A 85 15.37 -8.07 5.60
N MET A 86 14.99 -9.18 6.25
CA MET A 86 13.73 -9.28 6.98
C MET A 86 13.67 -8.31 8.16
N ALA A 87 14.75 -8.18 8.92
CA ALA A 87 14.85 -7.20 10.01
C ALA A 87 14.73 -5.76 9.47
N GLY A 88 15.39 -5.47 8.35
CA GLY A 88 15.30 -4.18 7.66
C GLY A 88 13.86 -3.88 7.20
N LEU A 89 13.16 -4.88 6.65
CA LEU A 89 11.75 -4.76 6.27
C LEU A 89 10.86 -4.51 7.49
N ALA A 90 11.01 -5.30 8.56
CA ALA A 90 10.24 -5.16 9.79
C ALA A 90 10.40 -3.76 10.39
N LYS A 91 11.65 -3.27 10.50
CA LYS A 91 11.97 -1.93 11.01
C LYS A 91 11.40 -0.81 10.14
N SER A 92 11.50 -0.95 8.82
CA SER A 92 10.95 0.02 7.87
C SER A 92 9.42 0.11 7.98
N LYS A 93 8.74 -1.04 8.06
CA LYS A 93 7.28 -1.11 8.11
C LYS A 93 6.74 -0.69 9.47
N SER A 94 7.36 -1.10 10.57
CA SER A 94 6.94 -0.70 11.91
C SER A 94 7.07 0.81 12.13
N ARG A 95 8.09 1.47 11.57
CA ARG A 95 8.20 2.94 11.60
C ARG A 95 6.98 3.63 11.02
N ILE A 96 6.36 3.04 9.99
CA ILE A 96 5.16 3.58 9.35
C ILE A 96 3.92 3.32 10.22
N VAL A 97 3.74 2.08 10.70
CA VAL A 97 2.47 1.67 11.31
C VAL A 97 2.40 1.82 12.83
N ASN A 98 3.53 1.81 13.56
CA ASN A 98 3.54 1.90 15.03
C ASN A 98 2.90 3.18 15.54
N LEU A 99 3.08 4.27 14.79
CA LEU A 99 2.45 5.56 15.07
C LEU A 99 0.92 5.43 15.11
N TYR A 100 0.35 4.74 14.12
CA TYR A 100 -1.09 4.51 14.05
C TYR A 100 -1.55 3.46 15.05
N PHE A 101 -0.73 2.47 15.38
CA PHE A 101 -1.06 1.48 16.41
C PHE A 101 -1.15 2.11 17.80
N GLU A 102 -0.29 3.07 18.12
CA GLU A 102 -0.41 3.85 19.37
C GLU A 102 -1.70 4.66 19.40
N LEU A 103 -1.98 5.40 18.32
CA LEU A 103 -3.20 6.20 18.20
C LEU A 103 -4.47 5.35 18.38
N LEU A 104 -4.45 4.12 17.89
CA LEU A 104 -5.57 3.17 17.97
C LEU A 104 -5.57 2.33 19.25
N GLY A 105 -4.65 2.56 20.19
CA GLY A 105 -4.57 1.81 21.46
C GLY A 105 -4.16 0.34 21.32
N ILE A 106 -3.53 -0.04 20.21
CA ILE A 106 -3.12 -1.43 19.90
C ILE A 106 -1.70 -1.74 20.44
N GLY A 107 -0.89 -0.69 20.65
CA GLY A 107 0.49 -0.78 21.12
C GLY A 107 1.50 -1.10 20.01
N LYS A 108 2.74 -0.62 20.18
CA LYS A 108 3.84 -0.79 19.20
C LYS A 108 4.23 -2.24 18.99
N VAL A 109 4.74 -2.54 17.81
CA VAL A 109 5.54 -3.74 17.58
C VAL A 109 6.99 -3.44 17.95
N ASP A 110 7.57 -4.36 18.71
CA ASP A 110 9.00 -4.42 18.97
C ASP A 110 9.71 -5.14 17.82
N CYS A 111 10.58 -4.43 17.11
CA CYS A 111 11.33 -4.94 15.96
C CYS A 111 12.72 -5.46 16.32
N GLU A 112 13.11 -5.43 17.59
CA GLU A 112 14.34 -6.07 18.07
C GLU A 112 14.15 -7.58 18.28
N LYS A 113 12.90 -8.07 18.24
CA LYS A 113 12.57 -9.50 18.18
C LYS A 113 13.01 -10.14 16.87
N GLU A 114 12.91 -11.48 16.81
CA GLU A 114 13.15 -12.23 15.58
C GLU A 114 12.27 -11.70 14.42
N PRO A 115 12.83 -11.51 13.21
CA PRO A 115 12.16 -10.72 12.15
C PRO A 115 10.81 -11.26 11.69
N ILE A 116 10.66 -12.57 11.55
CA ILE A 116 9.39 -13.16 11.14
C ILE A 116 8.32 -12.98 12.21
N SER A 117 8.71 -13.09 13.48
CA SER A 117 7.85 -12.84 14.63
C SER A 117 7.37 -11.39 14.60
N ALA A 118 8.28 -10.43 14.39
CA ALA A 118 7.94 -9.02 14.25
C ALA A 118 7.01 -8.76 13.05
N LEU A 119 7.30 -9.31 11.87
CA LEU A 119 6.44 -9.17 10.67
C LEU A 119 5.03 -9.76 10.89
N THR A 120 4.95 -10.90 11.57
CA THR A 120 3.66 -11.53 11.94
C THR A 120 2.89 -10.63 12.90
N GLU A 121 3.56 -10.07 13.90
CA GLU A 121 2.96 -9.13 14.87
C GLU A 121 2.45 -7.87 14.17
N ILE A 122 3.24 -7.29 13.25
CA ILE A 122 2.83 -6.15 12.42
C ILE A 122 1.57 -6.50 11.63
N LYS A 123 1.53 -7.67 10.96
CA LYS A 123 0.38 -8.11 10.17
C LYS A 123 -0.90 -8.19 11.01
N LEU A 124 -0.83 -8.85 12.17
CA LEU A 124 -1.97 -9.01 13.07
C LEU A 124 -2.46 -7.66 13.61
N LYS A 125 -1.55 -6.81 14.09
CA LYS A 125 -1.90 -5.49 14.61
C LYS A 125 -2.46 -4.57 13.54
N SER A 126 -1.94 -4.63 12.32
CA SER A 126 -2.53 -3.93 11.19
C SER A 126 -3.96 -4.40 10.90
N CYS A 127 -4.22 -5.70 10.87
CA CYS A 127 -5.56 -6.19 10.61
C CYS A 127 -6.55 -5.75 11.71
N LYS A 128 -6.12 -5.79 12.97
CA LYS A 128 -6.88 -5.23 14.11
C LYS A 128 -7.12 -3.73 13.98
N ALA A 129 -6.13 -2.98 13.51
CA ALA A 129 -6.27 -1.54 13.26
C ALA A 129 -7.30 -1.25 12.17
N LEU A 130 -7.26 -2.00 11.07
CA LEU A 130 -8.25 -1.89 10.00
C LEU A 130 -9.65 -2.24 10.51
N ASP A 131 -9.78 -3.24 11.37
CA ASP A 131 -11.07 -3.62 11.98
C ASP A 131 -11.65 -2.48 12.82
N ILE A 132 -10.83 -1.82 13.66
CA ILE A 132 -11.25 -0.63 14.41
C ILE A 132 -11.73 0.49 13.47
N LEU A 133 -10.96 0.78 12.42
CA LEU A 133 -11.25 1.87 11.47
C LEU A 133 -12.44 1.58 10.56
N THR A 134 -12.87 0.33 10.43
CA THR A 134 -13.95 -0.08 9.54
C THR A 134 -15.21 -0.56 10.27
N LYS A 135 -15.16 -0.67 11.60
CA LYS A 135 -16.21 -1.26 12.45
C LYS A 135 -17.62 -0.72 12.20
N ASN A 136 -17.75 0.58 11.92
CA ASN A 136 -19.03 1.26 11.75
C ASN A 136 -19.38 1.52 10.29
N VAL A 137 -18.60 1.00 9.33
CA VAL A 137 -18.88 1.17 7.91
C VAL A 137 -20.05 0.25 7.55
N PRO A 138 -21.18 0.78 7.05
CA PRO A 138 -22.29 -0.06 6.62
C PRO A 138 -21.94 -0.80 5.33
N PHE A 139 -22.27 -2.09 5.28
CA PHE A 139 -22.11 -2.92 4.09
C PHE A 139 -23.17 -4.02 4.03
N GLU A 140 -23.42 -4.49 2.82
CA GLU A 140 -24.14 -5.75 2.58
C GLU A 140 -23.13 -6.87 2.37
N THR A 141 -23.52 -8.12 2.60
CA THR A 141 -22.66 -9.28 2.32
C THR A 141 -23.08 -9.98 1.04
N LYS A 142 -22.11 -10.49 0.28
CA LYS A 142 -22.35 -11.33 -0.90
C LYS A 142 -21.53 -12.61 -0.81
N LEU A 143 -22.15 -13.72 -1.22
CA LEU A 143 -21.47 -14.99 -1.39
C LEU A 143 -20.71 -15.01 -2.72
N ARG A 144 -19.43 -15.34 -2.66
CA ARG A 144 -18.57 -15.67 -3.78
C ARG A 144 -18.36 -17.18 -3.78
N THR A 145 -18.71 -17.83 -4.88
CA THR A 145 -18.34 -19.23 -5.14
C THR A 145 -17.22 -19.28 -6.17
N GLU A 146 -16.52 -20.41 -6.23
CA GLU A 146 -15.55 -20.68 -7.27
C GLU A 146 -16.18 -20.51 -8.65
N ILE A 147 -15.45 -19.89 -9.59
CA ILE A 147 -15.98 -19.53 -10.91
C ILE A 147 -15.06 -19.91 -12.08
N SER A 148 -13.92 -20.55 -11.84
CA SER A 148 -12.97 -20.83 -12.92
C SER A 148 -11.96 -21.92 -12.60
N ASP A 149 -11.76 -22.81 -13.57
CA ASP A 149 -10.61 -23.73 -13.66
C ASP A 149 -9.41 -23.10 -14.40
N ARG A 150 -9.51 -21.80 -14.75
CA ARG A 150 -8.38 -21.04 -15.29
C ARG A 150 -7.35 -20.96 -14.16
N PHE A 151 -6.11 -21.42 -14.41
CA PHE A 151 -5.02 -21.59 -13.42
C PHE A 151 -5.07 -22.86 -12.54
N PRO A 152 -5.21 -24.07 -13.13
CA PRO A 152 -5.26 -25.32 -12.36
C PRO A 152 -3.95 -25.60 -11.60
N GLU A 153 -2.80 -25.18 -12.14
CA GLU A 153 -1.49 -25.27 -11.48
C GLU A 153 -1.40 -24.39 -10.24
N VAL A 154 -1.99 -23.20 -10.28
CA VAL A 154 -2.04 -22.29 -9.13
C VAL A 154 -2.95 -22.87 -8.05
N LYS A 155 -4.12 -23.39 -8.43
CA LYS A 155 -5.05 -24.07 -7.50
C LYS A 155 -4.38 -25.24 -6.79
N LYS A 156 -3.70 -26.11 -7.54
CA LYS A 156 -2.94 -27.24 -6.96
C LYS A 156 -1.90 -26.77 -5.95
N ARG A 157 -1.14 -25.73 -6.28
CA ARG A 157 -0.09 -25.20 -5.41
C ARG A 157 -0.63 -24.50 -4.16
N VAL A 158 -1.74 -23.76 -4.29
CA VAL A 158 -2.47 -23.22 -3.15
C VAL A 158 -2.89 -24.36 -2.22
N TYR A 159 -3.45 -25.44 -2.77
CA TYR A 159 -3.86 -26.59 -1.98
C TYR A 159 -2.69 -27.29 -1.27
N GLU A 160 -1.56 -27.49 -1.94
CA GLU A 160 -0.36 -28.08 -1.34
C GLU A 160 0.20 -27.22 -0.17
N LEU A 161 0.18 -25.89 -0.32
CA LEU A 161 0.73 -24.96 0.66
C LEU A 161 -0.24 -24.66 1.80
N TYR A 162 -1.53 -24.53 1.51
CA TYR A 162 -2.52 -23.98 2.45
C TYR A 162 -3.69 -24.91 2.73
N GLY A 163 -3.77 -26.06 2.07
CA GLY A 163 -4.94 -26.94 2.13
C GLY A 163 -6.14 -26.35 1.40
N ASP A 164 -7.33 -26.80 1.78
CA ASP A 164 -8.57 -26.36 1.16
C ASP A 164 -9.03 -24.99 1.72
N VAL A 165 -8.25 -23.95 1.42
CA VAL A 165 -8.59 -22.58 1.78
C VAL A 165 -9.02 -21.76 0.57
N PRO A 166 -9.91 -20.78 0.74
CA PRO A 166 -10.27 -19.91 -0.37
C PRO A 166 -9.10 -19.07 -0.86
N ALA A 167 -8.96 -18.96 -2.18
CA ALA A 167 -7.90 -18.18 -2.80
C ALA A 167 -8.37 -17.43 -4.04
N LEU A 168 -7.93 -16.18 -4.19
CA LEU A 168 -8.26 -15.32 -5.32
C LEU A 168 -7.00 -14.97 -6.11
N ILE A 169 -7.07 -15.14 -7.42
CA ILE A 169 -6.12 -14.54 -8.36
C ILE A 169 -6.62 -13.15 -8.73
N PHE A 170 -5.73 -12.17 -8.72
CA PHE A 170 -6.04 -10.79 -9.07
C PHE A 170 -4.88 -10.11 -9.80
N GLY A 171 -5.10 -8.87 -10.24
CA GLY A 171 -4.07 -8.06 -10.88
C GLY A 171 -3.89 -8.36 -12.37
N SER A 172 -2.69 -8.05 -12.89
CA SER A 172 -2.38 -8.12 -14.32
C SER A 172 -2.38 -9.55 -14.89
N SER A 173 -2.26 -10.56 -14.03
CA SER A 173 -2.34 -11.98 -14.38
C SER A 173 -3.68 -12.37 -15.01
N LEU A 174 -4.76 -11.65 -14.68
CA LEU A 174 -6.09 -11.90 -15.24
C LEU A 174 -6.21 -11.55 -16.73
N THR A 175 -5.37 -10.64 -17.21
CA THR A 175 -5.43 -10.13 -18.59
C THR A 175 -4.23 -10.53 -19.44
N SER A 176 -3.12 -10.93 -18.82
CA SER A 176 -1.91 -11.36 -19.55
C SER A 176 -2.01 -12.81 -20.02
N LYS A 177 -1.56 -13.09 -21.24
CA LYS A 177 -1.40 -14.47 -21.75
C LYS A 177 -0.20 -15.18 -21.10
N ASN A 178 0.87 -14.44 -20.80
CA ASN A 178 2.10 -14.94 -20.20
C ASN A 178 2.49 -14.01 -19.03
N PRO A 179 1.89 -14.17 -17.85
CA PRO A 179 2.21 -13.33 -16.70
C PRO A 179 3.63 -13.60 -16.18
N GLY A 180 4.36 -12.54 -15.81
CA GLY A 180 5.69 -12.66 -15.20
C GLY A 180 5.63 -13.10 -13.73
N ASP A 181 4.52 -12.85 -13.06
CA ASP A 181 4.16 -13.32 -11.72
C ASP A 181 2.63 -13.40 -11.58
N ILE A 182 2.15 -14.18 -10.62
CA ILE A 182 0.72 -14.30 -10.31
C ILE A 182 0.48 -13.87 -8.87
N ASP A 183 -0.29 -12.80 -8.69
CA ASP A 183 -0.70 -12.34 -7.37
C ASP A 183 -1.90 -13.14 -6.86
N VAL A 184 -1.76 -13.71 -5.66
CA VAL A 184 -2.76 -14.59 -5.05
C VAL A 184 -3.07 -14.11 -3.64
N LYS A 185 -4.35 -13.80 -3.36
CA LYS A 185 -4.84 -13.64 -1.99
C LYS A 185 -5.27 -14.99 -1.46
N VAL A 186 -4.75 -15.37 -0.29
CA VAL A 186 -5.12 -16.62 0.38
C VAL A 186 -5.80 -16.29 1.70
N ILE A 187 -7.00 -16.82 1.89
CA ILE A 187 -7.84 -16.54 3.05
C ILE A 187 -7.61 -17.65 4.06
N VAL A 188 -6.86 -17.35 5.12
CA VAL A 188 -6.36 -18.39 6.03
C VAL A 188 -7.15 -18.38 7.34
N PRO A 189 -7.76 -19.52 7.74
CA PRO A 189 -8.28 -19.68 9.09
C PRO A 189 -7.11 -19.81 10.09
N ASN A 190 -7.25 -19.23 11.28
CA ASN A 190 -6.26 -19.32 12.38
C ASN A 190 -4.85 -18.84 11.96
N PHE A 191 -4.75 -17.60 11.48
CA PHE A 191 -3.46 -17.02 11.10
C PHE A 191 -2.51 -16.95 12.32
N SER A 192 -1.29 -17.45 12.14
CA SER A 192 -0.27 -17.54 13.20
C SER A 192 1.13 -17.35 12.61
N GLU A 193 2.14 -17.18 13.46
CA GLU A 193 3.54 -17.16 13.03
C GLU A 193 3.95 -18.45 12.31
N LYS A 194 3.47 -19.62 12.78
CA LYS A 194 3.69 -20.90 12.12
C LYS A 194 3.14 -20.89 10.70
N THR A 195 1.93 -20.37 10.52
CA THR A 195 1.30 -20.20 9.22
C THR A 195 2.13 -19.26 8.35
N TYR A 196 2.54 -18.11 8.87
CA TYR A 196 3.34 -17.12 8.14
C TYR A 196 4.71 -17.67 7.73
N ARG A 197 5.41 -18.40 8.61
CA ARG A 197 6.68 -19.09 8.31
C ARG A 197 6.54 -20.12 7.20
N LYS A 198 5.47 -20.94 7.23
CA LYS A 198 5.20 -21.93 6.18
C LYS A 198 5.14 -21.30 4.79
N ILE A 199 4.67 -20.05 4.72
CA ILE A 199 4.40 -19.32 3.47
C ILE A 199 5.64 -18.60 2.96
N LYS A 200 6.42 -18.05 3.88
CA LYS A 200 7.63 -17.27 3.54
C LYS A 200 8.90 -18.13 3.45
N GLY A 201 8.87 -19.36 3.99
CA GLY A 201 10.00 -20.31 3.97
C GLY A 201 10.03 -21.27 2.77
N THR A 202 9.05 -21.22 1.87
CA THR A 202 9.10 -22.00 0.63
C THR A 202 10.00 -21.32 -0.40
N SER A 203 11.22 -21.85 -0.56
CA SER A 203 12.15 -21.43 -1.62
C SER A 203 11.46 -21.53 -2.99
N LYS A 204 11.60 -20.46 -3.78
CA LYS A 204 11.13 -20.34 -5.17
C LYS A 204 12.12 -20.91 -6.18
N ASP A 205 13.21 -21.52 -5.73
CA ASP A 205 14.21 -22.07 -6.62
C ASP A 205 13.53 -23.16 -7.47
N ASN A 206 13.37 -22.88 -8.77
CA ASN A 206 12.76 -23.71 -9.83
C ASN A 206 11.29 -23.44 -10.22
N GLU A 207 10.64 -22.34 -9.84
CA GLU A 207 9.31 -21.99 -10.37
C GLU A 207 9.37 -21.36 -11.78
N ILE A 208 8.54 -21.85 -12.72
CA ILE A 208 8.38 -21.27 -14.08
C ILE A 208 7.66 -19.91 -14.02
N ILE A 209 6.65 -19.78 -13.15
CA ILE A 209 5.92 -18.52 -12.90
C ILE A 209 5.81 -18.34 -11.38
N PRO A 210 6.45 -17.30 -10.81
CA PRO A 210 6.41 -17.04 -9.38
C PRO A 210 5.01 -16.70 -8.86
N LEU A 211 4.60 -17.32 -7.74
CA LEU A 211 3.40 -16.90 -6.99
C LEU A 211 3.73 -15.83 -5.94
N ASN A 212 2.93 -14.77 -5.88
CA ASN A 212 3.01 -13.73 -4.85
C ASN A 212 1.82 -13.87 -3.92
N PHE A 213 2.03 -14.52 -2.77
CA PHE A 213 0.97 -14.73 -1.79
C PHE A 213 0.78 -13.53 -0.87
N ILE A 214 -0.44 -12.99 -0.85
CA ILE A 214 -0.94 -12.07 0.17
C ILE A 214 -1.85 -12.85 1.11
N ILE A 215 -1.54 -12.81 2.40
CA ILE A 215 -2.28 -13.55 3.40
C ILE A 215 -3.37 -12.64 3.98
N VAL A 216 -4.60 -13.12 3.96
CA VAL A 216 -5.74 -12.45 4.59
C VAL A 216 -6.24 -13.35 5.71
N PRO A 217 -6.04 -13.00 6.99
CA PRO A 217 -6.64 -13.75 8.08
C PRO A 217 -8.18 -13.71 7.97
N LEU A 218 -8.83 -14.86 8.03
CA LEU A 218 -10.27 -14.97 7.83
C LEU A 218 -11.07 -14.07 8.81
N GLU A 219 -10.63 -13.98 10.06
CA GLU A 219 -11.26 -13.16 11.10
C GLU A 219 -11.28 -11.66 10.78
N TYR A 220 -10.36 -11.18 9.93
CA TYR A 220 -10.27 -9.78 9.51
C TYR A 220 -10.68 -9.57 8.04
N LEU A 221 -11.32 -10.55 7.41
CA LEU A 221 -11.70 -10.49 5.99
C LEU A 221 -12.58 -9.27 5.67
N ASN A 222 -13.55 -8.97 6.54
CA ASN A 222 -14.44 -7.82 6.35
C ASN A 222 -13.65 -6.50 6.38
N ALA A 223 -12.85 -6.30 7.42
CA ALA A 223 -12.00 -5.13 7.57
C ALA A 223 -11.05 -4.96 6.39
N TRP A 224 -10.50 -6.07 5.89
CA TRP A 224 -9.64 -6.09 4.72
C TRP A 224 -10.38 -5.59 3.47
N VAL A 225 -11.55 -6.16 3.17
CA VAL A 225 -12.35 -5.80 2.00
C VAL A 225 -12.81 -4.34 2.08
N LEU A 226 -13.23 -3.88 3.25
CA LEU A 226 -13.68 -2.50 3.52
C LEU A 226 -12.55 -1.46 3.45
N SER A 227 -11.30 -1.92 3.35
CA SER A 227 -10.09 -1.11 3.24
C SER A 227 -9.41 -1.24 1.87
N ASP A 228 -9.95 -2.04 0.95
CA ASP A 228 -9.31 -2.31 -0.33
C ASP A 228 -9.73 -1.29 -1.40
N ALA A 229 -8.86 -0.33 -1.70
CA ALA A 229 -9.12 0.70 -2.73
C ALA A 229 -9.23 0.14 -4.15
N TYR A 230 -8.60 -1.01 -4.39
CA TYR A 230 -8.80 -1.79 -5.61
C TYR A 230 -9.70 -2.94 -5.22
N PRO A 231 -10.99 -2.98 -5.59
CA PRO A 231 -11.94 -3.95 -5.04
C PRO A 231 -11.64 -5.39 -5.53
N THR A 232 -10.53 -5.97 -5.08
CA THR A 232 -9.95 -7.23 -5.54
C THR A 232 -10.76 -8.45 -5.10
N PHE A 233 -11.85 -8.24 -4.36
CA PHE A 233 -12.83 -9.29 -4.05
C PHE A 233 -14.05 -9.24 -4.96
N GLU A 234 -14.16 -8.24 -5.85
CA GLU A 234 -15.21 -8.20 -6.87
C GLU A 234 -14.91 -9.16 -8.03
N PRO A 235 -15.93 -9.84 -8.60
CA PRO A 235 -15.75 -10.80 -9.70
C PRO A 235 -15.11 -10.19 -10.95
N THR A 236 -15.31 -8.91 -11.18
CA THR A 236 -14.73 -8.15 -12.30
C THR A 236 -13.22 -7.94 -12.16
N HIS A 237 -12.68 -8.06 -10.95
CA HIS A 237 -11.27 -7.78 -10.64
C HIS A 237 -10.51 -9.00 -10.10
N SER A 238 -11.19 -10.15 -9.97
CA SER A 238 -10.62 -11.36 -9.35
C SER A 238 -11.31 -12.64 -9.76
N LEU A 239 -10.52 -13.72 -9.79
CA LEU A 239 -11.01 -15.09 -9.95
C LEU A 239 -10.85 -15.84 -8.63
N LEU A 240 -11.95 -16.29 -8.04
CA LEU A 240 -11.92 -17.23 -6.92
C LEU A 240 -11.66 -18.62 -7.49
N ILE A 241 -10.50 -19.18 -7.15
CA ILE A 241 -9.99 -20.46 -7.70
C ILE A 241 -10.12 -21.63 -6.72
N ASN A 242 -10.57 -21.37 -5.48
CA ASN A 242 -10.85 -22.42 -4.52
C ASN A 242 -11.90 -21.97 -3.50
N GLY A 243 -12.76 -22.90 -3.08
CA GLY A 243 -13.71 -22.72 -1.98
C GLY A 243 -14.82 -21.69 -2.23
N SER A 244 -15.37 -21.15 -1.14
CA SER A 244 -16.37 -20.09 -1.17
C SER A 244 -16.11 -19.07 -0.05
N LEU A 245 -16.56 -17.84 -0.25
CA LEU A 245 -16.35 -16.74 0.69
C LEU A 245 -17.57 -15.84 0.76
N THR A 246 -17.99 -15.48 1.98
CA THR A 246 -18.93 -14.37 2.18
C THR A 246 -18.12 -13.12 2.46
N VAL A 247 -18.27 -12.09 1.63
CA VAL A 247 -17.50 -10.84 1.72
C VAL A 247 -18.41 -9.61 1.65
N PRO A 248 -17.98 -8.46 2.21
CA PRO A 248 -18.68 -7.20 2.03
C PRO A 248 -18.80 -6.78 0.56
N SER A 249 -19.96 -6.29 0.19
CA SER A 249 -20.23 -5.58 -1.06
C SER A 249 -20.15 -4.08 -0.79
N LEU A 250 -19.20 -3.42 -1.44
CA LEU A 250 -19.01 -1.98 -1.32
C LEU A 250 -19.98 -1.24 -2.24
N ASN A 251 -20.66 -0.21 -1.72
CA ASN A 251 -21.39 0.73 -2.56
C ASN A 251 -20.44 1.71 -3.27
N GLU A 252 -20.92 2.37 -4.33
CA GLU A 252 -20.09 3.28 -5.12
C GLU A 252 -19.53 4.47 -4.32
N LYS A 253 -20.28 4.95 -3.31
CA LYS A 253 -19.79 6.01 -2.41
C LYS A 253 -18.52 5.55 -1.67
N ARG A 254 -18.55 4.35 -1.07
CA ARG A 254 -17.40 3.80 -0.33
C ARG A 254 -16.22 3.51 -1.25
N LYS A 255 -16.46 2.98 -2.46
CA LYS A 255 -15.39 2.76 -3.44
C LYS A 255 -14.67 4.06 -3.79
N LYS A 256 -15.41 5.14 -4.06
CA LYS A 256 -14.82 6.46 -4.34
C LYS A 256 -14.00 6.99 -3.16
N GLN A 257 -14.50 6.86 -1.94
CA GLN A 257 -13.80 7.24 -0.71
C GLN A 257 -12.47 6.50 -0.53
N LEU A 258 -12.46 5.17 -0.74
CA LEU A 258 -11.24 4.37 -0.63
C LEU A 258 -10.21 4.73 -1.71
N ARG A 259 -10.66 4.93 -2.96
CA ARG A 259 -9.78 5.39 -4.05
C ARG A 259 -9.13 6.72 -3.72
N ARG A 260 -9.92 7.70 -3.28
CA ARG A 260 -9.44 9.01 -2.84
C ARG A 260 -8.39 8.90 -1.73
N GLY A 261 -8.69 8.13 -0.66
CA GLY A 261 -7.73 7.91 0.43
C GLY A 261 -6.42 7.28 -0.04
N ASN A 262 -6.48 6.32 -0.98
CA ASN A 262 -5.29 5.71 -1.57
C ASN A 262 -4.49 6.71 -2.43
N SER A 263 -5.16 7.59 -3.16
CA SER A 263 -4.52 8.63 -3.96
C SER A 263 -3.81 9.67 -3.09
N VAL A 264 -4.45 10.10 -1.99
CA VAL A 264 -3.81 10.92 -0.95
C VAL A 264 -2.58 10.22 -0.37
N ASN A 265 -2.70 8.94 0.00
CA ASN A 265 -1.58 8.19 0.55
C ASN A 265 -0.41 8.12 -0.46
N ARG A 266 -0.69 7.78 -1.72
CA ARG A 266 0.33 7.73 -2.79
C ARG A 266 1.01 9.07 -3.01
N TYR A 267 0.26 10.17 -2.94
CA TYR A 267 0.83 11.51 -2.98
C TYR A 267 1.84 11.71 -1.85
N ILE A 268 1.44 11.43 -0.61
CA ILE A 268 2.29 11.67 0.56
C ILE A 268 3.53 10.76 0.57
N GLU A 269 3.38 9.48 0.21
CA GLU A 269 4.52 8.57 0.06
C GLU A 269 5.50 9.07 -1.00
N ALA A 270 4.99 9.60 -2.10
CA ALA A 270 5.81 10.17 -3.16
C ALA A 270 6.58 11.41 -2.66
N ARG A 271 5.99 12.23 -1.79
CA ARG A 271 6.66 13.37 -1.14
C ARG A 271 7.70 12.94 -0.11
N ILE A 272 7.40 11.96 0.75
CA ILE A 272 8.37 11.41 1.71
C ILE A 272 9.60 10.85 0.98
N ALA A 273 9.39 10.17 -0.16
CA ALA A 273 10.48 9.64 -0.96
C ALA A 273 11.39 10.72 -1.59
N LEU A 274 10.95 11.99 -1.64
CA LEU A 274 11.73 13.13 -2.11
C LEU A 274 12.51 13.83 -0.98
N GLN A 275 12.40 13.36 0.26
CA GLN A 275 13.17 13.93 1.37
C GLN A 275 14.68 13.64 1.19
N PRO A 276 15.54 14.58 1.61
CA PRO A 276 16.99 14.49 1.45
C PRO A 276 17.58 13.13 1.85
N ASP A 277 17.21 12.65 3.05
CA ASP A 277 17.70 11.41 3.66
C ASP A 277 17.28 10.15 2.88
N LYS A 278 16.25 10.25 2.02
CA LYS A 278 15.78 9.16 1.15
C LYS A 278 16.46 9.16 -0.20
N LEU A 279 16.80 10.33 -0.73
CA LEU A 279 17.46 10.47 -2.03
C LEU A 279 18.94 10.09 -1.93
N GLU A 280 19.64 10.49 -0.87
CA GLU A 280 21.06 10.18 -0.61
C GLU A 280 21.36 8.67 -0.67
N ARG A 281 20.39 7.83 -0.29
CA ARG A 281 20.56 6.37 -0.18
C ARG A 281 20.11 5.60 -1.43
N ALA A 282 19.61 6.26 -2.45
CA ALA A 282 18.97 5.60 -3.57
C ALA A 282 19.94 5.36 -4.74
N LYS A 283 20.17 4.08 -5.11
CA LYS A 283 21.01 3.73 -6.27
C LYS A 283 20.48 4.22 -7.63
N ASN A 284 19.23 4.68 -7.71
CA ASN A 284 18.53 5.09 -8.93
C ASN A 284 17.78 6.43 -8.74
N VAL A 285 18.47 7.44 -8.19
CA VAL A 285 17.91 8.78 -7.91
C VAL A 285 17.14 9.35 -9.10
N LEU A 286 17.63 9.19 -10.35
CA LEU A 286 16.99 9.75 -11.56
C LEU A 286 15.62 9.17 -11.83
N ALA A 287 15.54 7.83 -11.80
CA ALA A 287 14.32 7.11 -12.09
C ALA A 287 13.27 7.36 -10.99
N ILE A 288 13.72 7.53 -9.75
CA ILE A 288 12.87 7.95 -8.63
C ILE A 288 12.37 9.38 -8.88
N MET A 289 13.25 10.35 -9.11
CA MET A 289 12.85 11.73 -9.40
C MET A 289 11.87 11.82 -10.59
N ASN A 290 12.14 11.11 -11.70
CA ASN A 290 11.28 11.08 -12.88
C ASN A 290 9.94 10.36 -12.67
N ASN A 291 9.90 9.27 -11.90
CA ASN A 291 8.63 8.65 -11.53
C ASN A 291 7.82 9.53 -10.56
N ARG A 292 8.49 10.37 -9.77
CA ARG A 292 7.88 11.22 -8.75
C ARG A 292 7.44 12.59 -9.31
N LEU A 293 8.03 13.08 -10.39
CA LEU A 293 7.47 14.18 -11.17
C LEU A 293 6.10 13.85 -11.79
N LYS A 294 5.69 12.58 -11.80
CA LYS A 294 4.33 12.15 -12.18
C LYS A 294 3.31 12.35 -11.04
N ILE A 295 3.70 12.88 -9.87
CA ILE A 295 2.79 13.19 -8.75
C ILE A 295 1.58 14.04 -9.19
N PRO A 296 1.75 15.15 -9.93
CA PRO A 296 0.61 15.89 -10.49
C PRO A 296 -0.25 15.04 -11.42
N LYS A 297 0.31 14.07 -12.15
CA LYS A 297 -0.45 13.12 -12.98
C LYS A 297 -1.29 12.17 -12.12
N PHE A 298 -0.79 11.72 -10.97
CA PHE A 298 -1.57 10.89 -10.04
C PHE A 298 -2.74 11.68 -9.44
N ILE A 299 -2.51 12.94 -9.06
CA ILE A 299 -3.57 13.86 -8.62
C ILE A 299 -4.57 14.09 -9.76
N HIS A 300 -4.09 14.36 -10.97
CA HIS A 300 -4.91 14.62 -12.16
C HIS A 300 -5.76 13.42 -12.58
N MET A 301 -5.18 12.21 -12.62
CA MET A 301 -5.92 10.97 -12.92
C MET A 301 -6.99 10.71 -11.86
N ASP A 302 -6.69 10.92 -10.58
CA ASP A 302 -7.67 10.71 -9.50
C ASP A 302 -8.80 11.75 -9.51
N PHE A 303 -8.48 13.01 -9.79
CA PHE A 303 -9.48 14.06 -9.99
C PHE A 303 -10.34 13.78 -11.22
N SER A 304 -9.75 13.43 -12.36
CA SER A 304 -10.49 13.20 -13.61
C SER A 304 -11.36 11.93 -13.56
N GLU A 305 -10.97 10.91 -12.79
CA GLU A 305 -11.74 9.67 -12.63
C GLU A 305 -12.84 9.76 -11.56
N ASN A 306 -12.75 10.69 -10.59
CA ASN A 306 -13.67 10.77 -9.45
C ASN A 306 -14.44 12.08 -9.30
N HIS A 307 -14.10 13.14 -10.06
CA HIS A 307 -14.80 14.43 -10.06
C HIS A 307 -15.47 14.71 -11.41
N THR A 308 -16.56 15.49 -11.38
CA THR A 308 -17.24 16.01 -12.57
C THR A 308 -16.46 17.15 -13.26
N ARG A 309 -15.38 17.63 -12.66
CA ARG A 309 -14.54 18.71 -13.16
C ARG A 309 -13.26 18.12 -13.76
N GLU A 310 -13.07 18.32 -15.05
CA GLU A 310 -11.81 18.02 -15.73
C GLU A 310 -10.76 19.04 -15.27
N LEU A 311 -9.67 18.57 -14.66
CA LEU A 311 -8.53 19.43 -14.36
C LEU A 311 -7.69 19.61 -15.62
N GLU A 312 -7.00 20.74 -15.77
CA GLU A 312 -5.98 20.87 -16.80
C GLU A 312 -4.86 19.84 -16.57
N LYS A 313 -4.43 19.17 -17.65
CA LYS A 313 -3.34 18.20 -17.57
C LYS A 313 -2.08 18.93 -17.13
N PRO A 314 -1.44 18.53 -16.01
CA PRO A 314 -0.23 19.18 -15.54
C PRO A 314 0.86 19.01 -16.58
N ASN A 315 1.63 20.08 -16.82
CA ASN A 315 2.76 20.05 -17.73
C ASN A 315 3.94 19.33 -17.05
N LEU A 316 4.04 18.01 -17.28
CA LEU A 316 5.04 17.17 -16.62
C LEU A 316 6.41 17.36 -17.26
N ILE A 317 7.33 18.01 -16.54
CA ILE A 317 8.75 18.05 -16.91
C ILE A 317 9.34 16.66 -16.64
N GLN A 318 10.03 16.06 -17.61
CA GLN A 318 10.81 14.82 -17.41
C GLN A 318 12.31 15.13 -17.48
N PHE A 319 13.09 14.67 -16.51
CA PHE A 319 14.54 14.79 -16.56
C PHE A 319 15.14 13.78 -17.53
N LYS A 320 16.01 14.25 -18.43
CA LYS A 320 16.79 13.39 -19.33
C LYS A 320 18.12 12.91 -18.72
N ILE A 321 18.67 13.65 -17.75
CA ILE A 321 19.99 13.40 -17.12
C ILE A 321 19.91 13.83 -15.64
N LEU A 322 20.59 13.09 -14.74
CA LEU A 322 20.81 13.53 -13.35
C LEU A 322 21.70 14.78 -13.32
N PRO A 323 21.52 15.71 -12.37
CA PRO A 323 22.65 16.55 -11.96
C PRO A 323 23.80 15.63 -11.54
N ASP A 324 25.03 15.98 -11.88
CA ASP A 324 26.19 15.15 -11.61
C ASP A 324 26.22 14.74 -10.13
N ILE A 325 26.53 13.47 -9.86
CA ILE A 325 26.55 12.92 -8.50
C ILE A 325 27.51 13.73 -7.63
N ASP A 326 28.60 14.23 -8.19
CA ASP A 326 29.58 15.08 -7.49
C ASP A 326 28.96 16.41 -7.03
N THR A 327 27.97 16.97 -7.74
CA THR A 327 27.20 18.14 -7.26
C THR A 327 26.23 17.80 -6.12
N TYR A 328 25.89 16.52 -5.93
CA TYR A 328 25.08 16.02 -4.83
C TYR A 328 25.93 15.65 -3.61
N THR A 329 27.11 15.08 -3.82
CA THR A 329 28.05 14.68 -2.74
C THR A 329 28.88 15.83 -2.20
N GLU A 330 29.20 16.87 -2.99
CA GLU A 330 29.81 18.11 -2.49
C GLU A 330 28.79 19.03 -1.76
N ALA A 331 27.50 18.70 -1.82
CA ALA A 331 26.41 19.51 -1.26
C ALA A 331 25.71 18.90 -0.03
N LEU A 332 26.22 17.77 0.48
CA LEU A 332 25.94 17.17 1.79
C LEU A 332 27.13 17.43 2.72
#